data_AF-C1DFT3-F1
#
_entry.id   AF-C1DFT3-F1
#
_cell.length_a   1.000
_cell.length_b   1.000
_cell.length_c   1.000
_cell.angle_alpha   90.00
_cell.angle_beta   90.00
_cell.angle_gamma   90.00
#
_symmetry.space_group_name_H-M   'P 1'
#
loop_
_entity.id
_entity.type
_entity.pdbx_description
1 polymer ?
#
loop_
_entity_poly.entity_id
_entity_poly.type
_entity_poly.pdbx_seq_one_letter_code
_entity_poly.pdbx_strand_id
1 'polypeptide(L)'
;MSIETLGRLVRRLRREKGLSQQALAQRLGMSRATISGLENNSVHEVGIRKIEALLNLLGHSLTAEPLRGRSTLDEVVKEGFHGDR
;
A
#
# COMPACT_ATOMS: atom_id res chain seq x y z
N MET A 1 -0.45 -6.12 -6.13
CA MET A 1 0.31 -5.30 -5.15
C MET A 1 0.73 -6.20 -3.97
N SER A 2 1.94 -6.08 -3.44
CA SER A 2 2.38 -6.80 -2.22
C SER A 2 2.09 -5.99 -0.94
N ILE A 3 2.04 -6.66 0.23
CA ILE A 3 1.84 -5.99 1.53
C ILE A 3 2.93 -4.94 1.83
N GLU A 4 4.17 -5.23 1.44
CA GLU A 4 5.30 -4.32 1.58
C GLU A 4 5.12 -3.05 0.73
N THR A 5 4.62 -3.22 -0.51
CA THR A 5 4.31 -2.09 -1.40
C THR A 5 3.16 -1.25 -0.86
N LEU A 6 2.13 -1.91 -0.30
CA LEU A 6 1.05 -1.22 0.40
C LEU A 6 1.57 -0.42 1.60
N GLY A 7 2.43 -1.01 2.44
CA GLY A 7 3.04 -0.33 3.59
C GLY A 7 3.78 0.95 3.20
N ARG A 8 4.59 0.90 2.12
CA ARG A 8 5.26 2.08 1.55
C ARG A 8 4.27 3.13 1.04
N LEU A 9 3.22 2.70 0.32
CA LEU A 9 2.17 3.59 -0.17
C LEU A 9 1.49 4.33 0.99
N VAL A 10 1.08 3.59 2.03
CA VAL A 10 0.46 4.15 3.23
C VAL A 10 1.38 5.17 3.91
N ARG A 11 2.67 4.85 4.08
CA ARG A 11 3.65 5.77 4.67
C ARG A 11 3.77 7.07 3.87
N ARG A 12 3.81 6.98 2.54
CA ARG A 12 3.88 8.13 1.65
C ARG A 12 2.62 9.00 1.79
N LEU A 13 1.44 8.42 1.61
CA LEU A 13 0.16 9.13 1.69
C LEU A 13 -0.06 9.78 3.07
N ARG A 14 0.32 9.09 4.15
CA ARG A 14 0.24 9.64 5.51
C ARG A 14 1.09 10.92 5.64
N ARG A 15 2.31 10.91 5.10
CA ARG A 15 3.24 12.06 5.13
C ARG A 15 2.75 13.21 4.26
N GLU A 16 2.22 12.93 3.08
CA GLU A 16 1.61 13.93 2.19
C GLU A 16 0.44 14.67 2.89
N LYS A 17 -0.30 13.96 3.76
CA LYS A 17 -1.36 14.55 4.60
C LYS A 17 -0.85 15.20 5.90
N GLY A 18 0.46 15.25 6.14
CA GLY A 18 1.05 15.83 7.35
C GLY A 18 0.73 15.07 8.65
N LEU A 19 0.30 13.82 8.56
CA LEU A 19 -0.09 13.03 9.74
C LEU A 19 1.10 12.30 10.35
N SER A 20 1.21 12.28 11.68
CA SER A 20 2.08 11.32 12.38
C SER A 20 1.48 9.91 12.38
N GLN A 21 2.28 8.88 12.63
CA GLN A 21 1.76 7.51 12.78
C GLN A 21 0.74 7.42 13.93
N GLN A 22 1.00 8.15 15.02
CA GLN A 22 0.08 8.21 16.17
C GLN A 22 -1.25 8.87 15.79
N ALA A 23 -1.20 9.98 15.04
CA ALA A 23 -2.42 10.67 14.60
C ALA A 23 -3.26 9.82 13.64
N LEU A 24 -2.60 9.10 12.72
CA LEU A 24 -3.29 8.16 11.83
C LEU A 24 -3.92 7.01 12.62
N ALA A 25 -3.18 6.43 13.56
CA ALA A 25 -3.66 5.35 14.42
C ALA A 25 -4.90 5.76 15.22
N GLN A 26 -4.90 6.95 15.83
CA GLN A 26 -6.03 7.49 16.59
C GLN A 26 -7.28 7.66 15.73
N ARG A 27 -7.16 8.24 14.52
CA ARG A 27 -8.29 8.41 13.59
C ARG A 27 -8.92 7.08 13.16
N LEU A 28 -8.13 6.02 13.18
CA LEU A 28 -8.54 4.68 12.74
C LEU A 28 -8.91 3.74 13.90
N GLY A 29 -8.79 4.18 15.16
CA GLY A 29 -8.99 3.31 16.33
C GLY A 29 -7.99 2.16 16.40
N MET A 30 -6.76 2.37 15.93
CA MET A 30 -5.69 1.36 15.90
C MET A 30 -4.55 1.74 16.85
N SER A 31 -3.69 0.77 17.17
CA SER A 31 -2.44 1.06 17.87
C SER A 31 -1.43 1.71 16.92
N ARG A 32 -0.57 2.59 17.43
CA ARG A 32 0.58 3.12 16.67
C ARG A 32 1.49 1.99 16.19
N ALA A 33 1.69 0.94 16.99
CA ALA A 33 2.49 -0.22 16.63
C ALA A 33 1.95 -0.92 15.37
N THR A 34 0.63 -1.02 15.21
CA THR A 34 -0.01 -1.56 14.00
C THR A 34 0.34 -0.72 12.77
N ILE A 35 0.21 0.62 12.85
CA ILE A 35 0.58 1.51 11.75
C ILE A 35 2.07 1.43 11.43
N SER A 36 2.92 1.43 12.46
CA SER A 36 4.37 1.31 12.28
C SER A 36 4.76 -0.03 11.66
N GLY A 37 4.14 -1.13 12.09
CA GLY A 37 4.39 -2.46 11.55
C GLY A 37 3.92 -2.60 10.10
N LEU A 38 2.77 -2.02 9.75
CA LEU A 38 2.31 -1.96 8.37
C LEU A 38 3.29 -1.17 7.49
N GLU A 39 3.70 0.03 7.93
CA GLU A 39 4.61 0.89 7.15
C GLU A 39 6.03 0.33 6.99
N ASN A 40 6.45 -0.58 7.89
CA ASN A 40 7.79 -1.16 7.91
C ASN A 40 7.81 -2.67 7.63
N ASN A 41 6.70 -3.25 7.14
CA ASN A 41 6.60 -4.67 6.81
C ASN A 41 6.94 -5.63 7.98
N SER A 42 6.57 -5.25 9.21
CA SER A 42 6.79 -6.05 10.42
C SER A 42 5.51 -6.43 11.16
N VAL A 43 4.35 -6.04 10.64
CA VAL A 43 3.06 -6.50 11.15
C VAL A 43 2.74 -7.90 10.62
N HIS A 44 2.31 -8.80 11.50
CA HIS A 44 1.99 -10.16 11.12
C HIS A 44 0.65 -10.26 10.36
N GLU A 45 -0.33 -9.45 10.76
CA GLU A 45 -1.66 -9.41 10.13
C GLU A 45 -2.33 -8.05 10.35
N VAL A 46 -3.05 -7.57 9.34
CA VAL A 46 -4.01 -6.46 9.45
C VAL A 46 -5.29 -6.86 8.72
N GLY A 47 -6.41 -6.94 9.44
CA GLY A 47 -7.69 -7.34 8.85
C GLY A 47 -8.14 -6.42 7.72
N ILE A 48 -8.83 -6.98 6.71
CA ILE A 48 -9.21 -6.26 5.48
C ILE A 48 -10.01 -4.97 5.74
N ARG A 49 -10.95 -4.97 6.70
CA ARG A 49 -11.72 -3.76 7.07
C ARG A 49 -10.83 -2.62 7.57
N LYS A 50 -9.73 -2.95 8.24
CA LYS A 50 -8.74 -1.98 8.72
C LYS A 50 -7.98 -1.36 7.54
N ILE A 51 -7.59 -2.18 6.57
CA ILE A 51 -6.93 -1.71 5.34
C ILE A 51 -7.87 -0.81 4.54
N GLU A 52 -9.12 -1.21 4.36
CA GLU A 52 -10.13 -0.41 3.66
C GLU A 52 -10.35 0.95 4.34
N ALA A 53 -10.60 0.97 5.65
CA ALA A 53 -10.78 2.22 6.40
C ALA A 53 -9.54 3.14 6.33
N LEU A 54 -8.34 2.55 6.39
CA LEU A 54 -7.09 3.26 6.26
C LEU A 54 -6.96 3.91 4.88
N LEU A 55 -7.22 3.16 3.80
CA LEU A 55 -7.16 3.68 2.44
C LEU A 55 -8.18 4.79 2.24
N ASN A 56 -9.42 4.59 2.70
CA ASN A 56 -10.49 5.59 2.58
C ASN A 56 -10.11 6.91 3.27
N LEU A 57 -9.54 6.85 4.48
CA LEU A 57 -9.05 8.03 5.19
C LEU A 57 -7.91 8.74 4.43
N LEU A 58 -7.08 7.98 3.74
CA LEU A 58 -6.01 8.48 2.88
C LEU A 58 -6.51 8.89 1.47
N GLY A 59 -7.81 8.81 1.20
CA GLY A 59 -8.42 9.23 -0.06
C GLY A 59 -8.28 8.22 -1.20
N HIS A 60 -8.13 6.93 -0.87
CA HIS A 60 -7.97 5.84 -1.83
C HIS A 60 -8.98 4.73 -1.52
N SER A 61 -9.38 3.96 -2.53
CA SER A 61 -10.28 2.80 -2.37
C SER A 61 -9.52 1.50 -2.53
N LEU A 62 -9.98 0.43 -1.87
CA LEU A 62 -9.54 -0.93 -2.13
C LEU A 62 -10.37 -1.54 -3.27
N THR A 63 -9.74 -1.97 -4.35
CA THR A 63 -10.41 -2.58 -5.51
C THR A 63 -9.84 -3.97 -5.79
N ALA A 64 -10.69 -4.85 -6.34
CA ALA A 64 -10.25 -6.11 -6.92
C ALA A 64 -10.02 -5.89 -8.42
N GLU A 65 -8.78 -6.07 -8.87
CA GLU A 65 -8.42 -6.00 -10.28
C GLU A 65 -8.04 -7.40 -10.78
N PRO A 66 -8.37 -7.76 -12.03
CA PRO A 66 -7.88 -8.98 -12.63
C PRO A 66 -6.35 -9.02 -12.53
N LEU A 67 -5.81 -10.17 -12.12
CA LEU A 67 -4.37 -10.40 -12.23
C LEU A 67 -4.02 -10.29 -13.71
N ARG A 68 -3.21 -9.29 -14.08
CA ARG A 68 -2.56 -9.33 -15.39
C ARG A 68 -1.68 -10.57 -15.40
N GLY A 69 -1.90 -11.45 -16.37
CA GLY A 69 -1.04 -12.62 -16.57
C GLY A 69 0.41 -12.19 -16.75
N ARG A 70 1.36 -13.13 -16.69
CA ARG A 70 2.73 -12.84 -17.13
C ARG A 70 2.64 -12.27 -18.54
N SER A 71 3.08 -11.02 -18.70
CA SER A 71 3.20 -10.42 -20.02
C SER A 71 4.02 -11.38 -20.88
N THR A 72 3.52 -11.68 -22.07
CA THR A 72 4.33 -12.43 -23.02
C THR A 72 5.54 -11.58 -23.40
N LEU A 73 6.62 -12.21 -23.85
CA LEU A 73 7.83 -11.48 -24.26
C LEU A 73 7.48 -10.39 -25.30
N ASP A 74 6.51 -10.67 -26.18
CA ASP A 74 6.01 -9.76 -27.20
C ASP A 74 5.33 -8.50 -26.64
N GLU A 75 4.65 -8.61 -25.50
CA GLU A 75 4.01 -7.47 -24.82
C GLU A 75 5.06 -6.57 -24.16
N VAL A 76 6.10 -7.16 -23.55
CA VAL A 76 7.21 -6.41 -22.93
C VAL A 76 8.05 -5.69 -23.98
N VAL A 77 8.25 -6.30 -25.16
CA VAL A 77 8.96 -5.65 -26.29
C VAL A 77 8.16 -4.46 -26.83
N LYS A 78 6.82 -4.54 -26.86
CA LYS A 78 5.95 -3.43 -27.30
C LYS A 78 5.91 -2.26 -26.31
N GLU A 79 6.03 -2.52 -25.01
CA GLU A 79 6.03 -1.48 -23.97
C GLU A 79 7.39 -0.76 -23.84
N GLY A 80 8.39 -1.14 -24.64
CA GLY A 80 9.70 -0.52 -24.65
C GLY A 80 10.61 -1.15 -23.61
N PHE A 81 11.38 -2.15 -24.04
CA PHE A 81 12.42 -2.78 -23.24
C PHE A 81 13.48 -1.71 -22.87
N HIS A 82 13.43 -1.17 -21.65
CA HIS A 82 14.53 -0.40 -21.07
C HIS A 82 15.46 -1.38 -20.36
N GLY A 83 16.17 -2.18 -21.15
CA GLY A 83 17.32 -2.93 -20.64
C GLY A 83 18.42 -1.93 -20.30
N ASP A 84 18.55 -1.60 -19.02
CA ASP A 84 19.71 -0.88 -18.52
C ASP A 84 20.97 -1.69 -18.89
N ARG A 85 21.89 -0.99 -19.56
CA ARG A 85 23.22 -1.47 -19.96
C ARG A 85 24.10 -1.75 -18.76
#